data_AF-A0A6C0J6D5-F1
#
_entry.id   AF-A0A6C0J6D5-F1
#
_cell.length_a   1.000
_cell.length_b   1.000
_cell.length_c   1.000
_cell.angle_alpha   90.00
_cell.angle_beta   90.00
_cell.angle_gamma   90.00
#
_symmetry.space_group_name_H-M   'P 1'
#
loop_
_entity.id
_entity.type
_entity.pdbx_description
1 polymer ?
#
loop_
_entity_poly.entity_id
_entity_poly.type
_entity_poly.pdbx_seq_one_letter_code
_entity_poly.pdbx_strand_id
1 'polypeptide(L)'
;MNNNEFYKIHLLDDNEWHNIIKEEYSAYKKEYKPYAAAVTYLMYSGISHASGESNYFTEEMADSYANAFQVHQKPCRTAYVHKYWIRKLPYIWYLGLIAMPVDIYVHTYQLIFGEHDVFLEGGGFFIPYQVSHWIMLSIALFAHYVYNYISSNYWKYYFKFIKMNLILHEYIYRFTIRKLSLTYRVMEFLLFIVMVMNVNNAIQKQFSNTIPDSEKQLMIIM
;
A
#
# COMPACT_ATOMS: atom_id res chain seq x y z
N MET A 1 -16.26 -15.25 -22.81
CA MET A 1 -15.59 -15.36 -21.50
C MET A 1 -14.09 -15.25 -21.73
N ASN A 2 -13.48 -14.09 -21.47
CA ASN A 2 -12.04 -13.89 -21.65
C ASN A 2 -11.32 -14.20 -20.32
N ASN A 3 -10.94 -15.47 -20.12
CA ASN A 3 -10.18 -15.95 -18.96
C ASN A 3 -8.67 -15.67 -19.11
N ASN A 4 -8.29 -14.41 -19.35
CA ASN A 4 -6.91 -13.96 -19.21
C ASN A 4 -6.77 -13.10 -17.94
N GLU A 5 -7.26 -13.59 -16.81
CA GLU A 5 -6.94 -12.96 -15.53
C GLU A 5 -5.51 -13.36 -15.14
N PHE A 6 -4.57 -12.46 -15.39
CA PHE A 6 -3.16 -12.58 -15.01
C PHE A 6 -2.97 -12.80 -13.50
N TYR A 7 -3.97 -12.45 -12.68
CA TYR A 7 -4.00 -12.70 -11.24
C TYR A 7 -5.27 -13.43 -10.84
N LYS A 8 -5.15 -14.52 -10.08
CA LYS A 8 -6.29 -15.27 -9.53
C LYS A 8 -6.53 -14.86 -8.07
N ILE A 9 -7.75 -14.45 -7.75
CA ILE A 9 -8.20 -14.26 -6.36
C ILE A 9 -9.13 -15.42 -5.99
N HIS A 10 -8.83 -16.13 -4.91
CA HIS A 10 -9.67 -17.24 -4.45
C HIS A 10 -10.65 -16.72 -3.39
N LEU A 11 -11.94 -16.74 -3.73
CA LEU A 11 -13.03 -16.22 -2.90
C LEU A 11 -14.07 -17.33 -2.71
N LEU A 12 -14.63 -17.42 -1.50
CA LEU A 12 -15.72 -18.36 -1.17
C LEU A 12 -17.05 -17.69 -1.53
N ASP A 13 -17.88 -18.34 -2.35
CA ASP A 13 -19.13 -17.75 -2.87
C ASP A 13 -20.20 -17.54 -1.76
N ASP A 14 -20.18 -18.35 -0.70
CA ASP A 14 -21.14 -18.25 0.43
C ASP A 14 -20.58 -17.45 1.62
N ASN A 15 -19.59 -16.57 1.41
CA ASN A 15 -19.00 -15.75 2.46
C ASN A 15 -19.26 -14.26 2.21
N GLU A 16 -19.93 -13.60 3.15
CA GLU A 16 -20.32 -12.18 3.05
C GLU A 16 -19.12 -11.24 2.80
N TRP A 17 -18.00 -11.47 3.49
CA TRP A 17 -16.77 -10.67 3.31
C TRP A 17 -16.17 -10.85 1.90
N HIS A 18 -16.10 -12.09 1.43
CA HIS A 18 -15.63 -12.40 0.08
C HIS A 18 -16.54 -11.87 -1.02
N ASN A 19 -17.85 -11.85 -0.80
CA ASN A 19 -18.82 -11.28 -1.74
C ASN A 19 -18.61 -9.77 -1.89
N ILE A 20 -18.39 -9.04 -0.79
CA ILE A 20 -18.05 -7.62 -0.84
C ILE A 20 -16.73 -7.41 -1.60
N ILE A 21 -15.70 -8.24 -1.35
CA ILE A 21 -14.43 -8.17 -2.09
C ILE A 21 -14.65 -8.34 -3.60
N LYS A 22 -15.44 -9.34 -4.00
CA LYS A 22 -15.75 -9.65 -5.40
C LYS A 22 -16.40 -8.46 -6.09
N GLU A 23 -17.37 -7.84 -5.43
CA GLU A 23 -18.08 -6.65 -5.92
C GLU A 23 -17.15 -5.44 -6.03
N GLU A 24 -16.44 -5.10 -4.94
CA GLU A 24 -15.55 -3.94 -4.87
C GLU A 24 -14.38 -4.05 -5.85
N TYR A 25 -13.74 -5.22 -5.94
CA TYR A 25 -12.63 -5.46 -6.86
C TYR A 25 -13.09 -5.35 -8.33
N SER A 26 -14.24 -5.93 -8.66
CA SER A 26 -14.80 -5.89 -10.02
C SER A 26 -15.23 -4.47 -10.39
N ALA A 27 -15.90 -3.77 -9.48
CA ALA A 27 -16.32 -2.38 -9.67
C ALA A 27 -15.11 -1.47 -9.88
N TYR A 28 -14.10 -1.56 -9.01
CA TYR A 28 -12.89 -0.75 -9.11
C TYR A 28 -12.15 -0.99 -10.43
N LYS A 29 -11.95 -2.25 -10.84
CA LYS A 29 -11.31 -2.58 -12.13
C LYS A 29 -12.08 -1.99 -13.32
N LYS A 30 -13.41 -2.05 -13.29
CA LYS A 30 -14.27 -1.55 -14.37
C LYS A 30 -14.28 -0.02 -14.43
N GLU A 31 -14.42 0.64 -13.28
CA GLU A 31 -14.54 2.10 -13.16
C GLU A 31 -13.21 2.82 -13.40
N TYR A 32 -12.13 2.37 -12.76
CA TYR A 32 -10.87 3.12 -12.69
C TYR A 32 -9.79 2.63 -13.65
N LYS A 33 -9.85 1.36 -14.10
CA LYS A 33 -8.84 0.74 -14.98
C LYS A 33 -7.40 1.07 -14.51
N PRO A 34 -7.02 0.62 -13.30
CA PRO A 34 -5.81 1.08 -12.62
C PRO A 34 -4.54 0.76 -13.42
N TYR A 35 -3.62 1.71 -13.46
CA TYR A 35 -2.25 1.49 -13.96
C TYR A 35 -1.51 0.56 -12.99
N ALA A 36 -1.70 0.78 -11.68
CA ALA A 36 -1.17 -0.08 -10.63
C ALA A 36 -2.06 -1.31 -10.36
N ALA A 37 -2.49 -2.04 -11.39
CA ALA A 37 -3.40 -3.18 -11.25
C ALA A 37 -2.87 -4.28 -10.31
N ALA A 38 -1.54 -4.44 -10.22
CA ALA A 38 -0.90 -5.35 -9.29
C ALA A 38 -1.18 -4.97 -7.82
N VAL A 39 -1.14 -3.68 -7.48
CA VAL A 39 -1.40 -3.16 -6.14
C VAL A 39 -2.87 -3.38 -5.75
N THR A 40 -3.79 -3.10 -6.67
CA THR A 40 -5.22 -3.40 -6.47
C THR A 40 -5.41 -4.88 -6.16
N TYR A 41 -4.79 -5.77 -6.95
CA TYR A 41 -4.87 -7.20 -6.69
C TYR A 41 -4.26 -7.57 -5.32
N LEU A 42 -3.05 -7.12 -5.00
CA LEU A 42 -2.39 -7.38 -3.70
C LEU A 42 -3.24 -6.95 -2.51
N MET A 43 -3.94 -5.83 -2.63
CA MET A 43 -4.81 -5.32 -1.57
C MET A 43 -6.02 -6.24 -1.35
N TYR A 44 -6.81 -6.51 -2.40
CA TYR A 44 -8.02 -7.33 -2.26
C TYR A 44 -7.72 -8.81 -1.96
N SER A 45 -6.63 -9.36 -2.50
CA SER A 45 -6.19 -10.72 -2.19
C SER A 45 -5.49 -10.83 -0.82
N GLY A 46 -4.93 -9.74 -0.29
CA GLY A 46 -4.45 -9.69 1.09
C GLY A 46 -5.62 -9.78 2.06
N ILE A 47 -6.59 -8.88 1.93
CA ILE A 47 -7.72 -8.81 2.87
C ILE A 47 -8.70 -9.99 2.76
N SER A 48 -8.71 -10.74 1.65
CA SER A 48 -9.56 -11.93 1.54
C SER A 48 -9.20 -12.99 2.58
N HIS A 49 -7.93 -13.08 2.98
CA HIS A 49 -7.50 -14.04 3.99
C HIS A 49 -8.03 -13.76 5.40
N ALA A 50 -8.57 -12.56 5.66
CA ALA A 50 -9.18 -12.25 6.96
C ALA A 50 -10.32 -13.20 7.33
N SER A 51 -11.11 -13.64 6.34
CA SER A 51 -12.25 -14.56 6.47
C SER A 51 -11.95 -15.98 5.96
N GLY A 52 -10.68 -16.29 5.67
CA GLY A 52 -10.28 -17.60 5.15
C GLY A 52 -10.32 -18.68 6.23
N GLU A 53 -10.63 -19.91 5.83
CA GLU A 53 -10.60 -21.07 6.73
C GLU A 53 -9.18 -21.46 7.15
N SER A 54 -8.19 -21.08 6.34
CA SER A 54 -6.78 -21.33 6.58
C SER A 54 -6.05 -20.04 6.91
N ASN A 55 -5.15 -20.13 7.90
CA ASN A 55 -4.19 -19.08 8.18
C ASN A 55 -3.08 -18.98 7.11
N TYR A 56 -3.11 -19.79 6.05
CA TYR A 56 -2.12 -19.79 4.98
C TYR A 56 -2.74 -19.39 3.64
N PHE A 57 -1.92 -18.83 2.76
CA PHE A 57 -2.30 -18.63 1.36
C PHE A 57 -2.55 -19.98 0.67
N THR A 58 -3.54 -20.03 -0.22
CA THR A 58 -3.72 -21.19 -1.11
C THR A 58 -2.59 -21.22 -2.13
N GLU A 59 -2.24 -22.40 -2.64
CA GLU A 59 -1.13 -22.51 -3.60
C GLU A 59 -1.36 -21.71 -4.89
N GLU A 60 -2.59 -21.66 -5.40
CA GLU A 60 -2.91 -20.84 -6.58
C GLU A 60 -2.77 -19.35 -6.32
N MET A 61 -3.10 -18.89 -5.10
CA MET A 61 -2.90 -17.50 -4.71
C MET A 61 -1.43 -17.18 -4.46
N ALA A 62 -0.65 -18.12 -3.91
CA ALA A 62 0.76 -17.90 -3.61
C ALA A 62 1.55 -17.41 -4.83
N ASP A 63 1.35 -18.04 -5.99
CA ASP A 63 2.01 -17.63 -7.22
C ASP A 63 1.49 -16.32 -7.79
N SER A 64 0.16 -16.13 -7.78
CA SER A 64 -0.46 -14.89 -8.26
C SER A 64 -0.02 -13.68 -7.41
N TYR A 65 0.04 -13.85 -6.09
CA TYR A 65 0.50 -12.84 -5.13
C TYR A 65 1.97 -12.49 -5.32
N ALA A 66 2.84 -13.49 -5.43
CA ALA A 66 4.26 -13.24 -5.66
C ALA A 66 4.55 -12.61 -7.03
N ASN A 67 3.79 -12.98 -8.07
CA ASN A 67 3.90 -12.35 -9.39
C ASN A 67 3.41 -10.89 -9.35
N ALA A 68 2.35 -10.60 -8.59
CA ALA A 68 1.89 -9.23 -8.40
C ALA A 68 2.93 -8.37 -7.69
N PHE A 69 3.60 -8.90 -6.64
CA PHE A 69 4.75 -8.23 -6.04
C PHE A 69 5.87 -7.99 -7.05
N GLN A 70 6.21 -8.96 -7.90
CA GLN A 70 7.25 -8.75 -8.92
C GLN A 70 6.92 -7.63 -9.91
N VAL A 71 5.65 -7.47 -10.26
CA VAL A 71 5.22 -6.39 -11.16
C VAL A 71 5.26 -5.05 -10.46
N HIS A 72 4.79 -5.01 -9.22
CA HIS A 72 4.74 -3.83 -8.35
C HIS A 72 6.14 -3.34 -7.96
N GLN A 73 7.03 -4.25 -7.60
CA GLN A 73 8.30 -3.94 -6.95
C GLN A 73 9.46 -3.80 -7.94
N LYS A 74 9.16 -3.51 -9.20
CA LYS A 74 10.20 -3.23 -10.20
C LYS A 74 11.03 -2.02 -9.77
N PRO A 75 12.33 -2.02 -10.05
CA PRO A 75 13.08 -3.02 -10.82
C PRO A 75 13.61 -4.19 -9.97
N CYS A 76 13.39 -4.15 -8.66
CA CYS A 76 13.81 -5.19 -7.74
C CYS A 76 13.14 -6.53 -8.07
N ARG A 77 13.93 -7.60 -8.07
CA ARG A 77 13.44 -8.97 -8.36
C ARG A 77 13.11 -9.69 -7.07
N THR A 78 11.91 -9.47 -6.55
CA THR A 78 11.47 -9.97 -5.24
C THR A 78 10.63 -11.24 -5.31
N ALA A 79 10.20 -11.66 -6.50
CA ALA A 79 9.29 -12.80 -6.70
C ALA A 79 9.72 -14.05 -5.94
N TYR A 80 11.02 -14.38 -5.98
CA TYR A 80 11.56 -15.58 -5.36
C TYR A 80 11.36 -15.59 -3.85
N VAL A 81 11.64 -14.46 -3.18
CA VAL A 81 11.49 -14.32 -1.73
C VAL A 81 10.02 -14.49 -1.34
N HIS A 82 9.11 -13.85 -2.08
CA HIS A 82 7.68 -13.98 -1.83
C HIS A 82 7.19 -15.42 -2.06
N LYS A 83 7.53 -16.04 -3.19
CA LYS A 83 7.14 -17.43 -3.51
C LYS A 83 7.61 -18.43 -2.46
N TYR A 84 8.82 -18.25 -1.95
CA TYR A 84 9.38 -19.16 -0.96
C TYR A 84 8.68 -19.04 0.40
N TRP A 85 8.47 -17.81 0.90
CA TRP A 85 7.98 -17.61 2.25
C TRP A 85 6.46 -17.65 2.38
N ILE A 86 5.70 -17.25 1.36
CA ILE A 86 4.24 -17.23 1.40
C ILE A 86 3.64 -18.63 1.63
N ARG A 87 4.38 -19.68 1.25
CA ARG A 87 4.02 -21.10 1.44
C ARG A 87 4.40 -21.65 2.81
N LYS A 88 5.28 -20.96 3.54
CA LYS A 88 5.90 -21.46 4.78
C LYS A 88 5.39 -20.74 6.02
N LEU A 89 4.80 -19.57 5.85
CA LEU A 89 4.36 -18.72 6.95
C LEU A 89 2.86 -18.51 6.90
N PRO A 90 2.19 -18.48 8.07
CA PRO A 90 0.83 -17.98 8.13
C PRO A 90 0.75 -16.53 7.61
N TYR A 91 -0.41 -16.16 7.05
CA TYR A 91 -0.74 -14.89 6.42
C TYR A 91 -0.19 -13.68 7.18
N ILE A 92 -0.52 -13.53 8.47
CA ILE A 92 -0.10 -12.38 9.28
C ILE A 92 1.43 -12.32 9.39
N TRP A 93 2.08 -13.47 9.62
CA TRP A 93 3.54 -13.54 9.73
C TRP A 93 4.23 -13.29 8.40
N TYR A 94 3.68 -13.80 7.30
CA TYR A 94 4.18 -13.50 5.97
C TYR A 94 4.10 -12.00 5.66
N LEU A 95 2.94 -11.37 5.91
CA LEU A 95 2.78 -9.95 5.67
C LEU A 95 3.71 -9.10 6.53
N GLY A 96 3.81 -9.39 7.83
CA GLY A 96 4.62 -8.61 8.77
C GLY A 96 6.12 -8.84 8.66
N LEU A 97 6.58 -10.09 8.51
CA LEU A 97 8.00 -10.44 8.56
C LEU A 97 8.67 -10.44 7.18
N ILE A 98 7.90 -10.62 6.11
CA ILE A 98 8.46 -10.76 4.75
C ILE A 98 7.94 -9.67 3.83
N ALA A 99 6.63 -9.52 3.66
CA ALA A 99 6.09 -8.55 2.72
C ALA A 99 6.44 -7.11 3.13
N MET A 100 6.21 -6.74 4.40
CA MET A 100 6.50 -5.40 4.91
C MET A 100 7.99 -5.01 4.78
N PRO A 101 8.98 -5.80 5.23
CA PRO A 101 10.38 -5.40 5.09
C PRO A 101 10.86 -5.34 3.63
N VAL A 102 10.39 -6.25 2.77
CA VAL A 102 10.70 -6.22 1.34
C VAL A 102 10.11 -4.97 0.70
N ASP A 103 8.87 -4.62 1.04
CA ASP A 103 8.20 -3.43 0.51
C ASP A 103 8.89 -2.13 0.94
N ILE A 104 9.32 -2.03 2.20
CA ILE A 104 10.15 -0.92 2.70
C ILE A 104 11.45 -0.79 1.91
N TYR A 105 12.16 -1.90 1.70
CA TYR A 105 13.40 -1.91 0.95
C TYR A 105 13.19 -1.43 -0.49
N VAL A 106 12.19 -2.00 -1.18
CA VAL A 106 11.89 -1.66 -2.58
C VAL A 106 11.47 -0.21 -2.71
N HIS A 107 10.59 0.29 -1.85
CA HIS A 107 10.15 1.68 -1.95
C HIS A 107 11.26 2.67 -1.59
N THR A 108 12.19 2.29 -0.71
CA THR A 108 13.41 3.07 -0.47
C THR A 108 14.30 3.10 -1.71
N TYR A 109 14.41 1.98 -2.44
CA TYR A 109 15.12 1.93 -3.71
C TYR A 109 14.45 2.81 -4.78
N GLN A 110 13.14 2.66 -4.96
CA GLN A 110 12.35 3.40 -5.95
C GLN A 110 12.33 4.91 -5.66
N LEU A 111 12.43 5.33 -4.40
CA LEU A 111 12.61 6.74 -4.05
C LEU A 111 13.87 7.33 -4.70
N ILE A 112 14.96 6.56 -4.79
CA ILE A 112 16.24 7.02 -5.33
C ILE A 112 16.34 6.77 -6.84
N PHE A 113 15.93 5.58 -7.30
CA PHE A 113 16.17 5.11 -8.68
C PHE A 113 14.90 4.79 -9.47
N GLY A 114 13.72 5.09 -8.93
CA GLY A 114 12.47 4.86 -9.63
C GLY A 114 12.15 3.39 -9.92
N GLU A 115 11.18 3.18 -10.81
CA GLU A 115 10.79 1.86 -11.31
C GLU A 115 11.61 1.46 -12.55
N HIS A 116 12.20 2.45 -13.24
CA HIS A 116 12.95 2.26 -14.49
C HIS A 116 14.46 2.42 -14.33
N ASP A 117 15.00 2.29 -13.10
CA ASP A 117 16.43 2.51 -12.79
C ASP A 117 16.94 3.92 -13.16
N VAL A 118 16.08 4.93 -13.00
CA VAL A 118 16.37 6.33 -13.28
C VAL A 118 16.41 7.16 -11.99
N PHE A 119 17.51 7.89 -11.78
CA PHE A 119 17.69 8.74 -10.61
C PHE A 119 16.54 9.77 -10.43
N LEU A 120 15.95 9.75 -9.23
CA LEU A 120 14.80 10.55 -8.79
C LEU A 120 13.64 10.53 -9.78
N GLU A 121 13.36 9.38 -10.41
CA GLU A 121 12.38 9.27 -11.49
C GLU A 121 11.05 9.99 -11.20
N GLY A 122 10.47 9.73 -10.03
CA GLY A 122 9.19 10.27 -9.58
C GLY A 122 9.31 11.54 -8.73
N GLY A 123 10.50 12.12 -8.65
CA GLY A 123 10.77 13.34 -7.90
C GLY A 123 10.29 13.26 -6.45
N GLY A 124 9.61 14.31 -6.00
CA GLY A 124 9.02 14.35 -4.65
C GLY A 124 7.82 13.41 -4.46
N PHE A 125 7.20 12.88 -5.52
CA PHE A 125 5.98 12.08 -5.41
C PHE A 125 6.22 10.63 -4.98
N PHE A 126 7.47 10.13 -5.02
CA PHE A 126 7.78 8.82 -4.46
C PHE A 126 7.58 8.77 -2.93
N ILE A 127 7.68 9.91 -2.24
CA ILE A 127 7.45 10.01 -0.80
C ILE A 127 5.97 9.74 -0.45
N PRO A 128 4.97 10.51 -0.97
CA PRO A 128 3.57 10.20 -0.72
C PRO A 128 3.15 8.84 -1.31
N TYR A 129 3.82 8.35 -2.35
CA TYR A 129 3.58 6.99 -2.89
C TYR A 129 3.94 5.90 -1.88
N GLN A 130 5.14 5.99 -1.29
CA GLN A 130 5.61 5.09 -0.24
C GLN A 130 4.72 5.13 1.00
N VAL A 131 4.33 6.34 1.45
CA VAL A 131 3.41 6.50 2.58
C VAL A 131 2.05 5.85 2.28
N SER A 132 1.53 6.02 1.06
CA SER A 132 0.28 5.39 0.64
C SER A 132 0.34 3.86 0.67
N HIS A 133 1.46 3.25 0.27
CA HIS A 133 1.67 1.81 0.39
C HIS A 133 1.66 1.32 1.83
N TRP A 134 2.35 2.03 2.73
CA TRP A 134 2.37 1.67 4.14
C TRP A 134 0.99 1.76 4.79
N ILE A 135 0.17 2.74 4.38
CA ILE A 135 -1.23 2.83 4.81
C ILE A 135 -2.01 1.61 4.31
N MET A 136 -1.93 1.26 3.02
CA MET A 136 -2.64 0.09 2.47
C MET A 136 -2.21 -1.23 3.10
N LEU A 137 -0.91 -1.44 3.30
CA LEU A 137 -0.37 -2.60 3.98
C LEU A 137 -0.86 -2.70 5.43
N SER A 138 -0.89 -1.57 6.15
CA SER A 138 -1.46 -1.51 7.50
C SER A 138 -2.93 -1.90 7.48
N ILE A 139 -3.72 -1.36 6.55
CA ILE A 139 -5.14 -1.72 6.39
C ILE A 139 -5.31 -3.22 6.12
N ALA A 140 -4.42 -3.82 5.32
CA ALA A 140 -4.44 -5.25 5.02
C ALA A 140 -4.12 -6.12 6.24
N LEU A 141 -3.14 -5.71 7.05
CA LEU A 141 -2.81 -6.37 8.33
C LEU A 141 -3.98 -6.30 9.33
N PHE A 142 -4.68 -5.17 9.39
CA PHE A 142 -5.83 -4.98 10.27
C PHE A 142 -7.11 -5.69 9.80
N ALA A 143 -7.15 -6.23 8.58
CA ALA A 143 -8.33 -6.87 8.02
C ALA A 143 -8.88 -8.00 8.91
N HIS A 144 -7.99 -8.82 9.48
CA HIS A 144 -8.38 -9.90 10.40
C HIS A 144 -9.06 -9.38 11.67
N TYR A 145 -8.63 -8.23 12.18
CA TYR A 145 -9.28 -7.60 13.33
C TYR A 145 -10.66 -7.05 12.95
N VAL A 146 -10.77 -6.40 11.78
CA VAL A 146 -12.06 -5.89 11.29
C VAL A 146 -13.07 -7.01 11.09
N TYR A 147 -12.66 -8.11 10.47
CA TYR A 147 -13.54 -9.25 10.23
C TYR A 147 -14.06 -9.86 11.55
N ASN A 148 -13.19 -10.07 12.55
CA ASN A 148 -13.56 -10.78 13.77
C ASN A 148 -14.24 -9.91 14.84
N TYR A 149 -13.96 -8.61 14.89
CA TYR A 149 -14.40 -7.75 15.99
C TYR A 149 -15.35 -6.63 15.58
N ILE A 150 -15.52 -6.36 14.29
CA ILE A 150 -16.45 -5.34 13.79
C ILE A 150 -17.65 -6.04 13.16
N SER A 151 -18.86 -5.63 13.54
CA SER A 151 -20.10 -6.17 12.97
C SER A 151 -20.14 -5.95 11.45
N SER A 152 -20.66 -6.95 10.72
CA SER A 152 -20.73 -6.95 9.26
C SER A 152 -21.44 -5.72 8.67
N ASN A 153 -22.42 -5.17 9.39
CA ASN A 153 -23.11 -3.91 9.05
C ASN A 153 -22.16 -2.71 8.83
N TYR A 154 -20.97 -2.74 9.42
CA TYR A 154 -19.97 -1.68 9.34
C TYR A 154 -18.81 -1.99 8.39
N TRP A 155 -18.70 -3.21 7.86
CA TRP A 155 -17.63 -3.56 6.90
C TRP A 155 -17.65 -2.68 5.66
N LYS A 156 -18.83 -2.24 5.20
CA LYS A 156 -18.97 -1.27 4.10
C LYS A 156 -18.12 -0.01 4.26
N TYR A 157 -17.92 0.46 5.50
CA TYR A 157 -17.08 1.65 5.75
C TYR A 157 -15.59 1.33 5.60
N TYR A 158 -15.18 0.13 6.03
CA TYR A 158 -13.82 -0.37 5.83
C TYR A 158 -13.50 -0.52 4.33
N PHE A 159 -14.39 -1.14 3.56
CA PHE A 159 -14.22 -1.28 2.11
C PHE A 159 -14.26 0.05 1.37
N LYS A 160 -15.13 0.98 1.76
CA LYS A 160 -15.13 2.36 1.24
C LYS A 160 -13.79 3.05 1.52
N PHE A 161 -13.22 2.86 2.70
CA PHE A 161 -11.91 3.42 3.06
C PHE A 161 -10.79 2.82 2.20
N ILE A 162 -10.80 1.51 1.96
CA ILE A 162 -9.87 0.84 1.03
C ILE A 162 -9.99 1.43 -0.37
N LYS A 163 -11.21 1.52 -0.91
CA LYS A 163 -11.46 2.08 -2.24
C LYS A 163 -10.90 3.49 -2.35
N MET A 164 -11.14 4.36 -1.37
CA MET A 164 -10.60 5.72 -1.35
C MET A 164 -9.06 5.75 -1.33
N ASN A 165 -8.43 4.88 -0.54
CA ASN A 165 -6.96 4.78 -0.52
C ASN A 165 -6.41 4.28 -1.85
N LEU A 166 -7.03 3.28 -2.48
CA LEU A 166 -6.65 2.80 -3.81
C LEU A 166 -6.81 3.89 -4.89
N ILE A 167 -7.86 4.70 -4.82
CA ILE A 167 -8.04 5.84 -5.74
C ILE A 167 -6.91 6.85 -5.54
N LEU A 168 -6.65 7.27 -4.31
CA LEU A 168 -5.58 8.21 -3.99
C LEU A 168 -4.22 7.67 -4.42
N HIS A 169 -3.97 6.39 -4.14
CA HIS A 169 -2.76 5.68 -4.53
C HIS A 169 -2.53 5.72 -6.04
N GLU A 170 -3.55 5.40 -6.82
CA GLU A 170 -3.49 5.42 -8.29
C GLU A 170 -3.19 6.83 -8.83
N TYR A 171 -3.78 7.87 -8.23
CA TYR A 171 -3.44 9.25 -8.60
C TYR A 171 -1.98 9.57 -8.33
N ILE A 172 -1.48 9.27 -7.11
CA ILE A 172 -0.08 9.51 -6.75
C ILE A 172 0.84 8.70 -7.67
N TYR A 173 0.51 7.45 -7.95
CA TYR A 173 1.30 6.57 -8.82
C TYR A 173 1.47 7.16 -10.22
N ARG A 174 0.39 7.67 -10.83
CA ARG A 174 0.45 8.33 -12.14
C ARG A 174 1.39 9.53 -12.15
N PHE A 175 1.47 10.25 -11.03
CA PHE A 175 2.48 11.30 -10.88
C PHE A 175 3.88 10.68 -10.79
N THR A 176 4.12 9.64 -9.99
CA THR A 176 5.46 9.04 -9.87
C THR A 176 6.06 8.54 -11.19
N ILE A 177 5.26 7.97 -12.10
CA ILE A 177 5.77 7.39 -13.36
C ILE A 177 5.81 8.37 -14.54
N ARG A 178 5.58 9.67 -14.30
CA ARG A 178 5.52 10.66 -15.37
C ARG A 178 6.92 10.96 -15.91
N LYS A 179 7.01 11.19 -17.23
CA LYS A 179 8.28 11.52 -17.87
C LYS A 179 8.68 12.96 -17.54
N LEU A 180 9.73 13.11 -16.73
CA LEU A 180 10.36 14.40 -16.40
C LEU A 180 11.83 14.40 -16.78
N SER A 181 12.39 15.58 -17.07
CA SER A 181 13.84 15.72 -17.16
C SER A 181 14.47 15.66 -15.77
N LEU A 182 15.77 15.36 -15.71
CA LEU A 182 16.51 15.36 -14.45
C LEU A 182 16.38 16.68 -13.69
N THR A 183 16.46 17.82 -14.39
CA THR A 183 16.30 19.14 -13.79
C THR A 183 14.95 19.30 -13.11
N TYR A 184 13.85 18.94 -13.78
CA TYR A 184 12.51 19.03 -13.19
C TYR A 184 12.35 18.09 -11.98
N ARG A 185 12.90 16.87 -12.04
CA ARG A 185 12.87 15.93 -10.90
C ARG A 185 13.57 16.48 -9.67
N VAL A 186 14.77 17.04 -9.85
CA VAL A 186 15.53 17.65 -8.75
C VAL A 186 14.81 18.87 -8.19
N MET A 187 14.32 19.78 -9.05
CA MET A 187 13.58 20.95 -8.61
C MET A 187 12.33 20.58 -7.82
N GLU A 188 11.57 19.59 -8.28
CA GLU A 188 10.38 19.12 -7.60
C GLU A 188 10.67 18.47 -6.26
N PHE A 189 11.74 17.67 -6.18
CA PHE A 189 12.17 17.08 -4.93
C PHE A 189 12.60 18.15 -3.91
N LEU A 190 13.35 19.16 -4.35
CA LEU A 190 13.73 20.30 -3.49
C LEU A 190 12.51 21.13 -3.06
N LEU A 191 11.57 21.39 -3.97
CA LEU A 191 10.31 22.07 -3.64
C LEU A 191 9.50 21.29 -2.60
N PHE A 192 9.47 19.96 -2.71
CA PHE A 192 8.82 19.11 -1.72
C PHE A 192 9.49 19.24 -0.34
N ILE A 193 10.83 19.21 -0.28
CA ILE A 193 11.58 19.41 0.97
C ILE A 193 11.25 20.79 1.58
N VAL A 194 11.30 21.86 0.78
CA VAL A 194 10.99 23.22 1.25
C VAL A 194 9.55 23.32 1.76
N MET A 195 8.59 22.71 1.05
CA MET A 195 7.20 22.63 1.50
C MET A 195 7.08 21.93 2.86
N VAL A 196 7.70 20.76 3.03
CA VAL A 196 7.68 20.00 4.30
C VAL A 196 8.31 20.81 5.43
N MET A 197 9.44 21.46 5.19
CA MET A 197 10.10 22.33 6.18
C MET A 197 9.19 23.50 6.60
N ASN A 198 8.53 24.14 5.64
CA ASN A 198 7.61 25.25 5.93
C ASN A 198 6.38 24.79 6.73
N VAL A 199 5.80 23.64 6.37
CA VAL A 199 4.70 23.04 7.14
C VAL A 199 5.14 22.71 8.56
N ASN A 200 6.30 22.06 8.72
CA ASN A 200 6.84 21.73 10.03
C ASN A 200 7.09 22.99 10.89
N ASN A 201 7.67 24.04 10.31
CA ASN A 201 7.89 25.32 11.00
C ASN A 201 6.57 25.97 11.40
N ALA A 202 5.55 25.93 10.55
CA ALA A 202 4.22 26.46 10.86
C ALA A 202 3.57 25.69 12.02
N ILE A 203 3.66 24.36 12.00
CA ILE A 203 3.20 23.48 13.08
C ILE A 203 3.92 23.81 14.38
N GLN A 204 5.26 23.88 14.38
CA GLN A 204 6.06 24.21 15.56
C GLN A 204 5.71 25.59 16.11
N LYS A 205 5.52 26.60 15.25
CA LYS A 205 5.10 27.95 15.66
C LYS A 205 3.71 27.95 16.30
N GLN A 206 2.79 27.14 15.78
CA GLN A 206 1.47 26.99 16.37
C GLN A 206 1.55 26.37 17.77
N PHE A 207 2.29 25.25 17.92
CA PHE A 207 2.50 24.58 19.20
C PHE A 207 3.25 25.43 20.23
N SER A 208 4.30 26.16 19.81
CA SER A 208 5.05 27.06 20.71
C SER A 208 4.18 28.20 21.25
N ASN A 209 3.14 28.59 20.52
CA ASN A 209 2.19 29.63 20.90
C ASN A 209 0.98 29.10 21.69
N THR A 210 0.76 27.78 21.73
CA THR A 210 -0.37 27.16 22.45
C THR A 210 0.02 26.55 23.79
N ILE A 211 1.28 26.14 23.98
CA ILE A 211 1.75 25.54 25.24
C ILE A 211 2.39 26.63 26.11
N PRO A 212 1.88 26.91 27.33
CA PRO A 212 2.51 27.82 28.27
C PRO A 212 3.95 27.38 28.59
N ASP A 213 4.87 28.32 28.76
CA ASP A 213 6.29 28.01 28.98
C ASP A 213 6.55 27.14 30.22
N SER A 214 5.62 27.14 31.19
CA SER A 214 5.62 26.25 32.36
C SER A 214 5.44 24.77 32.03
N GLU A 215 4.77 24.43 30.92
CA GLU A 215 4.52 23.04 30.50
C GLU A 215 5.58 22.51 29.52
N LYS A 216 6.29 23.41 28.82
CA LYS A 216 7.41 23.04 27.94
C LYS A 216 8.60 22.44 28.70
N GLN A 217 8.81 22.84 29.95
CA GLN A 217 9.88 22.28 30.80
C GLN A 217 9.59 20.84 31.26
N LEU A 218 8.31 20.47 31.43
CA LEU A 218 7.91 19.11 31.82
C LEU A 218 8.10 18.08 30.70
N MET A 219 7.95 18.49 29.43
CA MET A 219 8.19 17.61 28.27
C MET A 219 9.67 17.34 27.96
N ILE A 220 10.61 18.12 28.52
CA ILE A 220 12.06 17.90 28.33
C ILE A 220 12.62 16.91 29.39
N ILE A 221 11.85 16.63 30.45
CA ILE A 221 12.27 15.81 31.59
C ILE A 221 11.65 14.39 31.54
N MET A 222 10.71 14.12 30.62
CA MET A 222 10.16 12.78 30.34
C MET A 222 10.79 12.19 29.09
#